data_AF-A0A4Y7U5F9-F1
#
_entry.id   AF-A0A4Y7U5F9-F1
#
_cell.length_a   1.000
_cell.length_b   1.000
_cell.length_c   1.000
_cell.angle_alpha   90.00
_cell.angle_beta   90.00
_cell.angle_gamma   90.00
#
_symmetry.space_group_name_H-M   'P 1'
#
loop_
_entity.id
_entity.type
_entity.pdbx_description
1 polymer ?
#
loop_
_entity_poly.entity_id
_entity_poly.type
_entity_poly.pdbx_seq_one_letter_code
_entity_poly.pdbx_strand_id
1 'polypeptide(L)'
;LQNILYTAQSGLDHPIAIRYPRGRGVLPRWEVENFGHYENVKIGQANCLKKGTKTAVLSTGTIGNNVIDALNECSNADAIAHYDFPFIKPLDINLLKEIFTTFDTIFTIEDGTINGGFGSSILEFA
;
A
#
# COMPACT_ATOMS: atom_id res chain seq x y z
N LEU A 1 -9.48 2.95 -3.63
CA LEU A 1 -10.27 4.15 -3.26
C LEU A 1 -11.74 3.82 -3.01
N GLN A 2 -12.49 3.31 -4.00
CA GLN A 2 -13.93 3.01 -3.87
C GLN A 2 -14.27 2.15 -2.65
N ASN A 3 -13.55 1.04 -2.43
CA ASN A 3 -13.77 0.17 -1.27
C ASN A 3 -13.49 0.87 0.08
N ILE A 4 -12.51 1.77 0.15
CA ILE A 4 -12.23 2.56 1.37
C ILE A 4 -13.37 3.54 1.64
N LEU A 5 -13.89 4.22 0.61
CA LEU A 5 -15.05 5.10 0.73
C LEU A 5 -16.31 4.32 1.15
N TYR A 6 -16.53 3.15 0.54
CA TYR A 6 -17.63 2.25 0.89
C TYR A 6 -17.55 1.75 2.35
N THR A 7 -16.34 1.44 2.81
CA THR A 7 -16.11 1.10 4.22
C THR A 7 -16.41 2.29 5.12
N ALA A 8 -15.94 3.49 4.76
CA ALA A 8 -16.14 4.69 5.55
C ALA A 8 -17.62 5.11 5.68
N GLN A 9 -18.42 4.99 4.61
CA GLN A 9 -19.86 5.28 4.67
C GLN A 9 -20.65 4.29 5.54
N SER A 10 -20.10 3.10 5.79
CA SER A 10 -20.75 2.05 6.58
C SER A 10 -20.64 2.32 8.09
N GLY A 11 -19.86 3.33 8.49
CA GLY A 11 -19.62 3.72 9.87
C GLY A 11 -18.15 3.54 10.27
N LEU A 12 -17.65 4.47 11.07
CA LEU A 12 -16.28 4.47 11.57
C LEU A 12 -16.28 4.78 13.06
N ASP A 13 -15.48 4.04 13.83
CA ASP A 13 -15.27 4.33 15.25
C ASP A 13 -14.45 5.60 15.46
N HIS A 14 -13.61 5.96 14.47
CA HIS A 14 -12.69 7.08 14.51
C HIS A 14 -12.63 7.83 13.17
N PRO A 15 -12.23 9.12 13.16
CA PRO A 15 -12.06 9.87 11.92
C PRO A 15 -11.05 9.21 10.98
N ILE A 16 -11.32 9.27 9.67
CA ILE A 16 -10.41 8.79 8.62
C ILE A 16 -10.01 9.95 7.71
N ALA A 17 -8.73 9.98 7.33
CA ALA A 17 -8.22 10.84 6.27
C ALA A 17 -7.83 9.96 5.08
N ILE A 18 -8.39 10.27 3.90
CA ILE A 18 -8.10 9.53 2.67
C ILE A 18 -7.39 10.49 1.71
N ARG A 19 -6.16 10.17 1.35
CA ARG A 19 -5.36 10.94 0.39
C ARG A 19 -5.26 10.20 -0.93
N TYR A 20 -5.46 10.92 -2.03
CA TYR A 20 -5.21 10.47 -3.39
C TYR A 20 -4.64 11.63 -4.20
N PRO A 21 -3.71 11.38 -5.12
CA PRO A 21 -3.13 12.46 -5.92
C PRO A 21 -4.16 13.02 -6.90
N ARG A 22 -3.90 14.24 -7.37
CA ARG A 22 -4.58 14.76 -8.55
C ARG A 22 -4.08 14.00 -9.78
N GLY A 23 -5.00 13.49 -10.60
CA GLY A 23 -4.63 12.78 -11.82
C GLY A 23 -5.76 11.92 -12.35
N ARG A 24 -5.42 11.02 -13.27
CA ARG A 24 -6.33 9.99 -13.78
C ARG A 24 -6.13 8.70 -12.99
N GLY A 25 -7.22 7.99 -12.72
CA GLY A 25 -7.14 6.63 -12.21
C GLY A 25 -6.58 5.66 -13.26
N VAL A 26 -6.07 4.53 -12.79
CA VAL A 26 -5.48 3.48 -13.66
C VAL A 26 -6.51 2.50 -14.23
N LEU A 27 -7.75 2.51 -13.71
CA LEU A 27 -8.84 1.65 -14.16
C LEU A 27 -9.76 2.42 -15.13
N PRO A 28 -9.60 2.27 -16.46
CA PRO A 28 -10.36 3.06 -17.43
C PRO A 28 -11.85 2.69 -17.51
N ARG A 29 -12.22 1.45 -17.16
CA ARG A 29 -13.61 0.94 -17.22
C ARG A 29 -14.24 0.72 -15.83
N TRP A 30 -13.81 1.50 -14.85
CA TRP A 30 -14.27 1.37 -13.46
C TRP A 30 -15.80 1.44 -13.30
N GLU A 31 -16.49 2.18 -14.18
CA GLU A 31 -17.96 2.32 -14.18
C GLU A 31 -18.69 1.02 -14.54
N VAL A 32 -18.07 0.18 -15.35
CA VAL A 32 -18.65 -1.09 -15.78
C VAL A 32 -18.17 -2.22 -14.88
N GLU A 33 -16.90 -2.20 -14.48
CA GLU A 33 -16.25 -3.29 -13.76
C GLU A 33 -16.45 -3.23 -12.24
N ASN A 34 -16.63 -2.03 -11.67
CA ASN A 34 -16.62 -1.84 -10.21
C ASN A 34 -17.87 -1.11 -9.67
N PHE A 35 -18.71 -0.52 -10.52
CA PHE A 35 -19.87 0.23 -10.04
C PHE A 35 -20.88 -0.71 -9.35
N GLY A 36 -21.19 -0.42 -8.09
CA GLY A 36 -22.06 -1.26 -7.26
C GLY A 36 -21.40 -2.53 -6.70
N HIS A 37 -20.15 -2.83 -7.06
CA HIS A 37 -19.39 -3.99 -6.58
C HIS A 37 -18.32 -3.53 -5.58
N TYR A 38 -18.77 -3.01 -4.44
CA TYR A 38 -17.89 -2.53 -3.38
C TYR A 38 -17.78 -3.55 -2.26
N GLU A 39 -16.57 -3.65 -1.71
CA GLU A 39 -16.29 -4.54 -0.58
C GLU A 39 -15.80 -3.74 0.61
N ASN A 40 -16.19 -4.19 1.80
CA ASN A 40 -15.59 -3.66 3.03
C ASN A 40 -14.14 -4.11 3.11
N VAL A 41 -13.25 -3.16 3.38
CA VAL A 41 -11.84 -3.44 3.64
C VAL A 41 -11.55 -3.35 5.13
N LYS A 42 -10.64 -4.20 5.59
CA LYS A 42 -10.17 -4.13 6.97
C LYS A 42 -9.20 -2.96 7.12
N ILE A 43 -9.58 -1.96 7.92
CA ILE A 43 -8.72 -0.82 8.22
C ILE A 43 -7.42 -1.30 8.87
N GLY A 44 -6.30 -0.82 8.36
CA GLY A 44 -4.96 -1.21 8.82
C GLY A 44 -4.39 -2.46 8.18
N GLN A 45 -5.09 -3.09 7.24
CA GLN A 45 -4.56 -4.25 6.52
C GLN A 45 -3.76 -3.82 5.29
N ALA A 46 -2.57 -4.39 5.12
CA ALA A 46 -1.73 -4.22 3.95
C ALA A 46 -1.81 -5.45 3.02
N ASN A 47 -1.37 -5.29 1.77
CA ASN A 47 -1.46 -6.30 0.73
C ASN A 47 -0.08 -6.70 0.20
N CYS A 48 0.18 -8.00 0.09
CA CYS A 48 1.32 -8.50 -0.69
C CYS A 48 0.93 -8.55 -2.17
N LEU A 49 1.51 -7.66 -2.98
CA LEU A 49 1.24 -7.58 -4.42
C LEU A 49 2.13 -8.54 -5.21
N LYS A 50 3.37 -8.72 -4.75
CA LYS A 50 4.34 -9.64 -5.35
C LYS A 50 5.23 -10.25 -4.27
N LYS A 51 5.43 -11.56 -4.34
CA LYS A 51 6.40 -12.26 -3.48
C LYS A 51 7.83 -12.07 -3.97
N GLY A 52 8.77 -12.16 -3.04
CA GLY A 52 10.21 -12.11 -3.29
C GLY A 52 10.97 -12.75 -2.13
N THR A 53 12.30 -12.73 -2.19
CA THR A 53 13.14 -13.55 -1.28
C THR A 53 14.23 -12.78 -0.53
N LYS A 54 14.64 -11.59 -0.99
CA LYS A 54 15.79 -10.87 -0.41
C LYS A 54 15.45 -9.45 0.02
N THR A 55 14.69 -8.74 -0.80
CA THR A 55 14.35 -7.33 -0.59
C THR A 55 12.84 -7.17 -0.54
N ALA A 56 12.34 -6.32 0.35
CA ALA A 56 10.96 -5.87 0.35
C ALA A 56 10.87 -4.39 -0.02
N VAL A 57 9.95 -4.07 -0.93
CA VAL A 57 9.52 -2.70 -1.22
C VAL A 57 8.14 -2.50 -0.62
N LEU A 58 8.01 -1.50 0.24
CA LEU A 58 6.77 -1.12 0.91
C LEU A 58 6.35 0.20 0.30
N SER A 59 5.24 0.23 -0.43
CA SER A 59 4.70 1.46 -1.00
C SER A 59 3.40 1.87 -0.33
N THR A 60 3.13 3.17 -0.29
CA THR A 60 1.80 3.67 0.08
C THR A 60 1.25 4.62 -0.98
N GLY A 61 0.02 4.38 -1.40
CA GLY A 61 -0.67 5.17 -2.41
C GLY A 61 -0.27 4.84 -3.85
N THR A 62 -0.57 5.75 -4.77
CA THR A 62 -0.47 5.51 -6.22
C THR A 62 0.94 5.27 -6.75
N ILE A 63 1.96 5.70 -6.01
CA ILE A 63 3.37 5.45 -6.37
C ILE A 63 3.69 3.94 -6.42
N GLY A 64 2.87 3.10 -5.79
CA GLY A 64 2.96 1.63 -5.92
C GLY A 64 2.84 1.14 -7.37
N ASN A 65 2.12 1.85 -8.24
CA ASN A 65 2.07 1.50 -9.67
C ASN A 65 3.44 1.69 -10.34
N ASN A 66 4.15 2.76 -10.01
CA ASN A 66 5.52 2.98 -10.49
C ASN A 66 6.48 1.90 -9.99
N VAL A 67 6.26 1.39 -8.77
CA VAL A 67 7.03 0.24 -8.25
C VAL A 67 6.76 -1.01 -9.07
N ILE A 68 5.50 -1.30 -9.40
CA ILE A 68 5.12 -2.43 -10.27
C ILE A 68 5.81 -2.31 -11.63
N ASP A 69 5.74 -1.14 -12.27
CA ASP A 69 6.38 -0.89 -13.57
C ASP A 69 7.90 -1.08 -13.49
N ALA A 70 8.55 -0.53 -12.47
CA ALA A 70 9.99 -0.69 -12.26
C ALA A 70 10.40 -2.15 -12.00
N LEU A 71 9.56 -2.92 -11.30
CA LEU A 71 9.81 -4.35 -11.08
C LEU A 71 9.65 -5.16 -12.37
N ASN A 72 8.74 -4.78 -13.27
CA ASN A 72 8.60 -5.45 -14.57
C ASN A 72 9.81 -5.25 -15.48
N GLU A 73 10.55 -4.16 -15.30
CA GLU A 73 11.79 -3.86 -16.04
C GLU A 73 13.06 -4.36 -15.34
N CYS A 74 12.95 -4.85 -14.09
CA CYS A 74 14.08 -5.28 -13.30
C CYS A 74 14.50 -6.71 -13.62
N SER A 75 15.78 -6.93 -13.93
CA SER A 75 16.33 -8.27 -14.23
C SER A 75 16.26 -9.26 -13.07
N ASN A 76 16.23 -8.78 -11.82
CA ASN A 76 16.19 -9.60 -10.61
C ASN A 76 14.89 -9.41 -9.81
N ALA A 77 13.79 -9.12 -10.51
CA ALA A 77 12.49 -8.83 -9.88
C ALA A 77 12.05 -9.93 -8.89
N ASP A 78 12.32 -11.21 -9.17
CA ASP A 78 11.94 -12.34 -8.30
C ASP A 78 12.58 -12.33 -6.92
N ALA A 79 13.70 -11.63 -6.75
CA ALA A 79 14.30 -11.43 -5.43
C ALA A 79 13.58 -10.33 -4.61
N ILE A 80 12.73 -9.53 -5.25
CA ILE A 80 12.10 -8.34 -4.67
C ILE A 80 10.61 -8.60 -4.45
N ALA A 81 10.19 -8.50 -3.19
CA ALA A 81 8.78 -8.49 -2.79
C ALA A 81 8.23 -7.06 -2.84
N HIS A 82 6.94 -6.93 -3.14
CA HIS A 82 6.24 -5.65 -3.14
C HIS A 82 4.98 -5.75 -2.28
N TYR A 83 4.91 -4.86 -1.29
CA TYR A 83 3.78 -4.71 -0.39
C TYR A 83 3.16 -3.33 -0.55
N ASP A 84 1.84 -3.28 -0.71
CA ASP A 84 1.06 -2.05 -0.67
C ASP A 84 0.48 -1.85 0.72
N PHE A 85 0.67 -0.66 1.27
CA PHE A 85 0.14 -0.21 2.55
C PHE A 85 -0.89 0.90 2.29
N PRO A 86 -2.19 0.56 2.11
CA PRO A 86 -3.24 1.56 1.92
C PRO A 86 -3.48 2.42 3.16
N PHE A 87 -3.08 1.93 4.34
CA PHE A 87 -3.25 2.57 5.62
C PHE A 87 -1.90 2.85 6.27
N ILE A 88 -1.60 4.13 6.50
CA ILE A 88 -0.44 4.55 7.30
C ILE A 88 -0.79 4.52 8.79
N LYS A 89 -2.08 4.72 9.12
CA LYS A 89 -2.57 4.66 10.51
C LYS A 89 -3.96 4.00 10.57
N PRO A 90 -4.11 2.89 11.30
CA PRO A 90 -3.04 2.07 11.88
C PRO A 90 -2.23 1.34 10.80
N LEU A 91 -0.98 0.97 11.12
CA LEU A 91 -0.15 0.09 10.29
C LEU A 91 -0.52 -1.39 10.49
N ASP A 92 -0.25 -2.23 9.50
CA ASP A 92 -0.37 -3.68 9.61
C ASP A 92 0.81 -4.27 10.39
N ILE A 93 0.71 -4.23 11.72
CA ILE A 93 1.78 -4.63 12.64
C ILE A 93 2.19 -6.10 12.46
N ASN A 94 1.24 -6.99 12.18
CA ASN A 94 1.54 -8.41 12.03
C ASN A 94 2.32 -8.67 10.76
N LEU A 95 1.90 -8.05 9.65
CA LEU A 95 2.63 -8.15 8.39
C LEU A 95 4.02 -7.51 8.48
N LEU A 96 4.15 -6.36 9.16
CA LEU A 96 5.45 -5.73 9.34
C LEU A 96 6.42 -6.64 10.09
N LYS A 97 5.99 -7.32 11.17
CA LYS A 97 6.83 -8.30 11.86
C LYS A 97 7.33 -9.39 10.91
N GLU A 98 6.45 -9.94 10.08
CA GLU A 98 6.83 -10.94 9.08
C GLU A 98 7.88 -10.37 8.12
N ILE A 99 7.65 -9.17 7.56
CA ILE A 99 8.57 -8.51 6.64
C ILE A 99 9.95 -8.30 7.28
N PHE A 100 10.02 -7.72 8.48
CA PHE A 100 11.29 -7.44 9.17
C PHE A 100 12.06 -8.72 9.54
N THR A 101 11.37 -9.84 9.76
CA THR A 101 12.03 -11.13 10.00
C THR A 101 12.46 -11.86 8.73
N THR A 102 11.88 -11.51 7.59
CA THR A 102 12.05 -12.25 6.33
C THR A 102 13.06 -11.59 5.39
N PHE A 103 13.12 -10.26 5.36
CA PHE A 103 13.91 -9.53 4.37
C PHE A 103 15.06 -8.76 5.02
N ASP A 104 16.25 -8.87 4.44
CA ASP A 104 17.46 -8.17 4.91
C ASP A 104 17.47 -6.70 4.52
N THR A 105 16.73 -6.33 3.47
CA THR A 105 16.71 -4.98 2.93
C THR A 105 15.28 -4.55 2.66
N ILE A 106 14.91 -3.38 3.17
CA ILE A 106 13.57 -2.83 3.10
C ILE A 106 13.66 -1.41 2.50
N PHE A 107 12.90 -1.17 1.44
CA PHE A 107 12.71 0.15 0.85
C PHE A 107 11.29 0.63 1.11
N THR A 108 11.14 1.87 1.58
CA THR A 108 9.83 2.53 1.67
C THR A 108 9.68 3.54 0.56
N ILE A 109 8.55 3.54 -0.14
CA ILE A 109 8.27 4.46 -1.24
C ILE A 109 6.93 5.14 -1.00
N GLU A 110 6.95 6.47 -0.89
CA GLU A 110 5.76 7.28 -0.68
C GLU A 110 5.81 8.57 -1.51
N ASP A 111 4.63 9.07 -1.88
CA ASP A 111 4.47 10.41 -2.44
C ASP A 111 4.19 11.42 -1.31
N GLY A 112 5.01 11.40 -0.25
CA GLY A 112 4.76 12.06 1.03
C GLY A 112 5.91 12.94 1.50
N THR A 113 5.89 13.30 2.78
CA THR A 113 7.04 13.94 3.44
C THR A 113 7.97 12.84 3.96
N ILE A 114 9.28 13.03 3.85
CA ILE A 114 10.25 12.09 4.43
C ILE A 114 10.14 12.10 5.95
N ASN A 115 10.09 13.29 6.55
CA ASN A 115 10.01 13.48 7.99
C ASN A 115 8.56 13.34 8.47
N GLY A 116 8.29 12.36 9.33
CA GLY A 116 6.97 12.08 9.88
C GLY A 116 5.99 11.43 8.89
N GLY A 117 6.49 10.97 7.74
CA GLY A 117 5.71 10.26 6.73
C GLY A 117 5.59 8.76 6.99
N PHE A 118 5.21 8.03 5.94
CA PHE A 118 5.11 6.57 5.96
C PHE A 118 6.45 5.93 6.28
N GLY A 119 7.52 6.32 5.59
CA GLY A 119 8.87 5.81 5.82
C GLY A 119 9.34 6.04 7.27
N SER A 120 9.10 7.23 7.82
CA SER A 120 9.36 7.51 9.25
C SER A 120 8.56 6.57 10.17
N SER A 121 7.27 6.35 9.88
CA SER A 121 6.41 5.46 10.67
C SER A 121 6.87 3.99 10.63
N ILE A 122 7.39 3.54 9.48
CA ILE A 122 7.99 2.21 9.33
C ILE A 122 9.28 2.10 10.15
N LEU A 123 10.14 3.12 10.10
CA LEU A 123 11.37 3.18 10.89
C LEU A 123 11.13 3.22 12.40
N GLU A 124 10.08 3.93 12.85
CA GLU A 124 9.70 3.97 14.27
C GLU A 124 9.23 2.60 14.79
N PHE A 125 8.69 1.75 13.92
CA PHE A 125 8.26 0.40 14.27
C PHE A 125 9.40 -0.63 14.26
N ALA A 126 10.40 -0.42 13.40
CA ALA A 126 11.47 -1.38 13.08
C ALA A 126 12.33 -1.79 14.29
#